data_AF-A0A0H3FH50-F1
#
_entry.id   AF-A0A0H3FH50-F1
#
_cell.length_a   1.000
_cell.length_b   1.000
_cell.length_c   1.000
_cell.angle_alpha   90.00
_cell.angle_beta   90.00
_cell.angle_gamma   90.00
#
_symmetry.space_group_name_H-M   'P 1'
#
loop_
_entity.id
_entity.type
_entity.pdbx_description
1 polymer ?
#
loop_
_entity_poly.entity_id
_entity_poly.type
_entity_poly.pdbx_seq_one_letter_code
_entity_poly.pdbx_strand_id
1 'polypeptide(L)'
;MLKRIQNNRELTALMAIIALFALLGAMDRQSFSFQTLSMIFGSAQILMLLAMGATVVMLTRNIDVSVGSVTGLCAVTLGVLLNGGVNLPLACLLTLGTGLLAGIFNGVLVAWLRIPAIVATLGTLGLYRGLMLLMTGGKWIEGLPAGLKSLSEPVFLNVSPLGWLVIVLLAAMFWMLGRTAFGRSFYAVGDNLQGARQLGVAVNRVRILAFGINGMMAAIAGIVFASQIGFVPNQTGSGLEMKAIAACVLGGISLLGGTGSILGAVLGAYFLTQIDSVLVLLRLPAWWNDFIAGLVLLAVLVFDGRLRQALEKNLRRQKYSRFLAATPPPQKKPAERKSQQPKNTSRRLSTGKKSGVV
;
A
#
# COMPACT_ATOMS: atom_id res chain seq x y z
N MET A 1 -9.24 7.09 23.57
CA MET A 1 -9.35 5.87 22.73
C MET A 1 -9.28 6.18 21.23
N LEU A 2 -10.17 7.01 20.65
CA LEU A 2 -10.14 7.37 19.21
C LEU A 2 -8.80 7.90 18.68
N LYS A 3 -8.09 8.77 19.42
CA LYS A 3 -6.78 9.29 19.01
C LYS A 3 -5.69 8.20 18.87
N ARG A 4 -5.75 7.11 19.67
CA ARG A 4 -4.78 6.00 19.64
C ARG A 4 -5.10 5.02 18.49
N ILE A 5 -6.38 4.86 18.19
CA ILE A 5 -6.88 4.08 17.06
C ILE A 5 -6.50 4.74 15.72
N GLN A 6 -6.52 6.08 15.65
CA GLN A 6 -6.33 6.83 14.41
C GLN A 6 -4.86 7.17 14.08
N ASN A 7 -3.99 7.26 15.08
CA ASN A 7 -2.54 7.39 14.82
C ASN A 7 -1.93 6.07 14.33
N ASN A 8 -2.56 4.93 14.62
CA ASN A 8 -2.07 3.62 14.23
C ASN A 8 -2.81 3.13 12.98
N ARG A 9 -2.20 3.32 11.79
CA ARG A 9 -2.72 2.85 10.49
C ARG A 9 -3.12 1.37 10.51
N GLU A 10 -2.37 0.56 11.24
CA GLU A 10 -2.63 -0.86 11.46
C GLU A 10 -3.96 -1.10 12.15
N LEU A 11 -4.32 -0.27 13.13
CA LEU A 11 -5.53 -0.47 13.91
C LEU A 11 -6.78 -0.03 13.14
N THR A 12 -6.67 0.99 12.28
CA THR A 12 -7.74 1.33 11.32
C THR A 12 -7.99 0.20 10.32
N ALA A 13 -6.94 -0.40 9.76
CA ALA A 13 -7.08 -1.54 8.84
C ALA A 13 -7.66 -2.76 9.55
N LEU A 14 -7.19 -3.06 10.78
CA LEU A 14 -7.69 -4.16 11.59
C LEU A 14 -9.17 -3.98 11.95
N MET A 15 -9.62 -2.78 12.30
CA MET A 15 -11.05 -2.53 12.53
C MET A 15 -11.87 -2.71 11.26
N ALA A 16 -11.36 -2.33 10.09
CA ALA A 16 -12.05 -2.54 8.82
C ALA A 16 -12.22 -4.04 8.50
N ILE A 17 -11.17 -4.83 8.76
CA ILE A 17 -11.20 -6.29 8.64
C ILE A 17 -12.23 -6.90 9.59
N ILE A 18 -12.21 -6.49 10.87
CA ILE A 18 -13.17 -6.98 11.86
C ILE A 18 -14.60 -6.63 11.45
N ALA A 19 -14.84 -5.39 10.98
CA ALA A 19 -16.16 -4.97 10.52
C ALA A 19 -16.66 -5.80 9.34
N LEU A 20 -15.79 -6.08 8.36
CA LEU A 20 -16.13 -6.91 7.21
C LEU A 20 -16.36 -8.38 7.61
N PHE A 21 -15.61 -8.89 8.59
CA PHE A 21 -15.81 -10.23 9.14
C PHE A 21 -17.10 -10.35 9.96
N ALA A 22 -17.45 -9.31 10.72
CA ALA A 22 -18.73 -9.23 11.42
C ALA A 22 -19.91 -9.18 10.45
N LEU A 23 -19.77 -8.48 9.32
CA LEU A 23 -20.77 -8.47 8.24
C LEU A 23 -20.96 -9.89 7.67
N LEU A 24 -19.87 -10.59 7.36
CA LEU A 24 -19.92 -12.00 6.91
C LEU A 24 -20.66 -12.89 7.91
N GLY A 25 -20.31 -12.82 9.19
CA GLY A 25 -20.96 -13.60 10.25
C GLY A 25 -22.43 -13.24 10.48
N ALA A 26 -22.83 -12.00 10.19
CA ALA A 26 -24.23 -11.58 10.26
C ALA A 26 -25.06 -12.12 9.08
N MET A 27 -24.45 -12.26 7.89
CA MET A 27 -25.13 -12.83 6.72
C MET A 27 -25.25 -14.35 6.80
N ASP A 28 -24.20 -15.01 7.29
CA ASP A 28 -24.17 -16.45 7.47
C ASP A 28 -23.39 -16.81 8.75
N ARG A 29 -24.08 -17.35 9.75
CA ARG A 29 -23.47 -17.75 11.03
C ARG A 29 -22.38 -18.81 10.85
N GLN A 30 -22.47 -19.63 9.81
CA GLN A 30 -21.47 -20.67 9.52
C GLN A 30 -20.18 -20.08 8.93
N SER A 31 -20.27 -18.88 8.35
CA SER A 31 -19.11 -18.11 7.88
C SER A 31 -18.25 -17.56 9.04
N PHE A 32 -18.78 -17.48 10.28
CA PHE A 32 -18.01 -17.10 11.47
C PHE A 32 -17.27 -18.31 12.06
N SER A 33 -16.25 -18.79 11.33
CA SER A 33 -15.45 -19.94 11.76
C SER A 33 -13.96 -19.68 11.60
N PHE A 34 -13.14 -20.38 12.41
CA PHE A 34 -11.69 -20.38 12.24
C PHE A 34 -11.30 -20.90 10.85
N GLN A 35 -12.09 -21.81 10.28
CA GLN A 35 -11.88 -22.33 8.93
C GLN A 35 -12.01 -21.23 7.87
N THR A 36 -13.02 -20.37 7.98
CA THR A 36 -13.21 -19.24 7.05
C THR A 36 -12.02 -18.28 7.12
N LEU A 37 -11.51 -17.99 8.32
CA LEU A 37 -10.31 -17.16 8.49
C LEU A 37 -9.09 -17.76 7.80
N SER A 38 -8.86 -19.06 7.96
CA SER A 38 -7.75 -19.77 7.32
C SER A 38 -7.90 -19.85 5.80
N MET A 39 -9.13 -19.99 5.28
CA MET A 39 -9.40 -19.94 3.83
C MET A 39 -9.13 -18.55 3.22
N ILE A 40 -9.60 -17.48 3.89
CA ILE A 40 -9.32 -16.10 3.45
C ILE A 40 -7.82 -15.83 3.53
N PHE A 41 -7.16 -16.27 4.59
CA PHE A 41 -5.71 -16.17 4.71
C PHE A 41 -5.00 -16.89 3.56
N GLY A 42 -5.38 -18.12 3.25
CA GLY A 42 -4.87 -18.88 2.11
C GLY A 42 -4.98 -18.11 0.78
N SER A 43 -6.15 -17.52 0.54
CA SER A 43 -6.41 -16.70 -0.66
C SER A 43 -5.58 -15.40 -0.67
N ALA A 44 -5.30 -14.83 0.50
CA ALA A 44 -4.58 -13.56 0.63
C ALA A 44 -3.06 -13.71 0.49
N GLN A 45 -2.52 -14.94 0.54
CA GLN A 45 -1.06 -15.21 0.53
C GLN A 45 -0.33 -14.52 -0.62
N ILE A 46 -0.87 -14.61 -1.84
CA ILE A 46 -0.27 -14.03 -3.04
C ILE A 46 -0.19 -12.50 -2.89
N LEU A 47 -1.32 -11.86 -2.54
CA LEU A 47 -1.37 -10.40 -2.41
C LEU A 47 -0.55 -9.90 -1.22
N MET A 48 -0.49 -10.65 -0.12
CA MET A 48 0.35 -10.35 1.05
C MET A 48 1.83 -10.35 0.68
N LEU A 49 2.31 -11.37 -0.05
CA LEU A 49 3.69 -11.43 -0.54
C LEU A 49 4.02 -10.22 -1.41
N LEU A 50 3.16 -9.91 -2.37
CA LEU A 50 3.33 -8.75 -3.24
C LEU A 50 3.32 -7.43 -2.47
N ALA A 51 2.43 -7.27 -1.49
CA ALA A 51 2.38 -6.08 -0.64
C ALA A 51 3.63 -5.95 0.25
N MET A 52 4.20 -7.06 0.74
CA MET A 52 5.47 -7.06 1.48
C MET A 52 6.64 -6.61 0.60
N GLY A 53 6.71 -7.07 -0.65
CA GLY A 53 7.71 -6.62 -1.62
C GLY A 53 7.54 -5.15 -2.00
N ALA A 54 6.31 -4.76 -2.36
CA ALA A 54 5.96 -3.40 -2.75
C ALA A 54 6.23 -2.40 -1.61
N THR A 55 6.05 -2.81 -0.35
CA THR A 55 6.40 -2.00 0.83
C THR A 55 7.83 -1.49 0.76
N VAL A 56 8.81 -2.36 0.49
CA VAL A 56 10.23 -1.97 0.49
C VAL A 56 10.54 -1.02 -0.66
N VAL A 57 9.95 -1.26 -1.84
CA VAL A 57 10.12 -0.39 -3.02
C VAL A 57 9.49 0.99 -2.76
N MET A 58 8.26 1.03 -2.27
CA MET A 58 7.54 2.27 -1.94
C MET A 58 8.25 3.07 -0.86
N LEU A 59 8.78 2.41 0.17
CA LEU A 59 9.58 3.08 1.20
C LEU A 59 10.75 3.86 0.59
N THR A 60 11.33 3.43 -0.54
CA THR A 60 12.44 4.12 -1.21
C THR A 60 12.03 5.20 -2.23
N ARG A 61 10.76 5.64 -2.24
CA ARG A 61 10.16 6.55 -3.26
C ARG A 61 10.07 5.98 -4.67
N ASN A 62 10.00 4.66 -4.78
CA ASN A 62 9.86 3.99 -6.08
C ASN A 62 8.53 3.25 -6.13
N ILE A 63 8.07 2.95 -7.34
CA ILE A 63 6.90 2.10 -7.59
C ILE A 63 7.33 1.08 -8.62
N ASP A 64 7.06 -0.19 -8.34
CA ASP A 64 7.29 -1.29 -9.27
C ASP A 64 5.96 -1.77 -9.84
N VAL A 65 5.66 -1.33 -11.06
CA VAL A 65 4.44 -1.75 -11.76
C VAL A 65 4.62 -3.15 -12.35
N SER A 66 5.85 -3.62 -12.55
CA SER A 66 6.13 -4.92 -13.19
C SER A 66 5.89 -6.13 -12.28
N VAL A 67 5.67 -5.92 -10.98
CA VAL A 67 5.66 -7.01 -9.98
C VAL A 67 4.66 -8.13 -10.32
N GLY A 68 3.50 -7.80 -10.87
CA GLY A 68 2.52 -8.79 -11.34
C GLY A 68 3.07 -9.64 -12.49
N SER A 69 3.70 -9.02 -13.49
CA SER A 69 4.36 -9.75 -14.59
C SER A 69 5.55 -10.60 -14.14
N VAL A 70 6.29 -10.17 -13.10
CA VAL A 70 7.36 -10.98 -12.50
C VAL A 70 6.78 -12.22 -11.82
N THR A 71 5.65 -12.10 -11.12
CA THR A 71 4.92 -13.25 -10.57
C THR A 71 4.47 -14.23 -11.66
N GLY A 72 3.92 -13.71 -12.76
CA GLY A 72 3.55 -14.52 -13.93
C GLY A 72 4.73 -15.24 -14.55
N LEU A 73 5.83 -14.52 -14.78
CA LEU A 73 7.08 -15.08 -15.31
C LEU A 73 7.64 -16.18 -14.40
N CYS A 74 7.61 -15.98 -13.07
CA CYS A 74 8.07 -16.98 -12.11
C CYS A 74 7.17 -18.21 -12.07
N ALA A 75 5.84 -18.04 -12.11
CA ALA A 75 4.91 -19.17 -12.21
C ALA A 75 5.14 -19.97 -13.50
N VAL A 76 5.36 -19.29 -14.64
CA VAL A 76 5.70 -19.94 -15.91
C VAL A 76 7.05 -20.65 -15.86
N THR A 77 8.07 -20.01 -15.29
CA THR A 77 9.40 -20.61 -15.13
C THR A 77 9.32 -21.90 -14.31
N LEU A 78 8.61 -21.87 -13.18
CA LEU A 78 8.38 -23.06 -12.36
C LEU A 78 7.70 -24.17 -13.16
N GLY A 79 6.61 -23.84 -13.86
CA GLY A 79 5.85 -24.81 -14.62
C GLY A 79 6.64 -25.44 -15.78
N VAL A 80 7.41 -24.63 -16.51
CA VAL A 80 8.29 -25.11 -17.59
C VAL A 80 9.37 -26.05 -17.04
N LEU A 81 10.00 -25.71 -15.92
CA LEU A 81 11.03 -26.55 -15.30
C LEU A 81 10.47 -27.89 -14.83
N LEU A 82 9.31 -27.87 -14.16
CA LEU A 82 8.65 -29.08 -13.67
C LEU A 82 8.21 -29.99 -14.81
N ASN A 83 7.61 -29.44 -15.88
CA ASN A 83 7.24 -30.21 -17.07
C ASN A 83 8.46 -30.72 -17.84
N GLY A 84 9.61 -30.03 -17.74
CA GLY A 84 10.90 -30.47 -18.24
C GLY A 84 11.57 -31.56 -17.39
N GLY A 85 10.93 -32.04 -16.32
CA GLY A 85 11.44 -33.12 -15.46
C GLY A 85 12.42 -32.66 -14.38
N VAL A 86 12.60 -31.35 -14.19
CA VAL A 86 13.41 -30.82 -13.08
C VAL A 86 12.70 -31.10 -11.76
N ASN A 87 13.44 -31.58 -10.75
CA ASN A 87 12.85 -31.87 -9.45
C ASN A 87 12.31 -30.61 -8.76
N LEU A 88 11.30 -30.77 -7.90
CA LEU A 88 10.58 -29.66 -7.27
C LEU A 88 11.49 -28.68 -6.49
N PRO A 89 12.43 -29.13 -5.65
CA PRO A 89 13.30 -28.21 -4.90
C PRO A 89 14.18 -27.34 -5.81
N LEU A 90 14.79 -27.93 -6.85
CA LEU A 90 15.63 -27.19 -7.78
C LEU A 90 14.80 -26.24 -8.64
N ALA A 91 13.63 -26.68 -9.09
CA ALA A 91 12.71 -25.83 -9.85
C ALA A 91 12.28 -24.60 -9.03
N CYS A 92 11.96 -24.77 -7.74
CA CYS A 92 11.69 -23.66 -6.83
C CYS A 92 12.91 -22.72 -6.69
N LEU A 93 14.11 -23.26 -6.47
CA LEU A 93 15.33 -22.44 -6.32
C LEU A 93 15.63 -21.61 -7.57
N LEU A 94 15.54 -22.21 -8.75
CA LEU A 94 15.71 -21.50 -10.02
C LEU A 94 14.63 -20.43 -10.23
N THR A 95 13.38 -20.74 -9.85
CA THR A 95 12.26 -19.79 -9.89
C THR A 95 12.50 -18.56 -9.01
N LEU A 96 12.99 -18.78 -7.78
CA LEU A 96 13.40 -17.69 -6.88
C LEU A 96 14.52 -16.86 -7.49
N GLY A 97 15.49 -17.51 -8.15
CA GLY A 97 16.54 -16.85 -8.92
C GLY A 97 15.99 -15.94 -10.01
N THR A 98 15.05 -16.40 -10.83
CA THR A 98 14.42 -15.58 -11.88
C THR A 98 13.76 -14.32 -11.35
N GLY A 99 12.97 -14.42 -10.27
CA GLY A 99 12.32 -13.22 -9.70
C GLY A 99 13.32 -12.27 -9.06
N LEU A 100 14.32 -12.77 -8.34
CA LEU A 100 15.39 -11.94 -7.78
C LEU A 100 16.16 -11.19 -8.88
N LEU A 101 16.51 -11.87 -9.97
CA LEU A 101 17.21 -11.27 -11.11
C LEU A 101 16.34 -10.23 -11.82
N ALA A 102 15.06 -10.52 -12.06
CA ALA A 102 14.12 -9.56 -12.64
C ALA A 102 13.95 -8.30 -11.76
N GLY A 103 13.90 -8.48 -10.44
CA GLY A 103 13.89 -7.39 -9.47
C GLY A 103 15.17 -6.58 -9.50
N ILE A 104 16.34 -7.24 -9.44
CA ILE A 104 17.65 -6.56 -9.51
C ILE A 104 17.79 -5.79 -10.83
N PHE A 105 17.33 -6.35 -11.95
CA PHE A 105 17.34 -5.69 -13.25
C PHE A 105 16.56 -4.36 -13.19
N ASN A 106 15.32 -4.37 -12.70
CA ASN A 106 14.56 -3.14 -12.46
C ASN A 106 15.32 -2.17 -11.53
N GLY A 107 15.89 -2.69 -10.44
CA GLY A 107 16.69 -1.92 -9.51
C GLY A 107 17.88 -1.23 -10.16
N VAL A 108 18.57 -1.90 -11.09
CA VAL A 108 19.71 -1.36 -11.83
C VAL A 108 19.28 -0.27 -12.81
N LEU A 109 18.18 -0.48 -13.55
CA LEU A 109 17.61 0.54 -14.44
C LEU A 109 17.29 1.83 -13.66
N VAL A 110 16.72 1.70 -12.47
CA VAL A 110 16.31 2.85 -11.65
C VAL A 110 17.47 3.50 -10.91
N ALA A 111 18.33 2.71 -10.28
CA ALA A 111 19.38 3.22 -9.41
C ALA A 111 20.61 3.69 -10.19
N TRP A 112 21.00 2.96 -11.24
CA TRP A 112 22.25 3.22 -11.96
C TRP A 112 22.03 4.00 -13.25
N LEU A 113 21.07 3.56 -14.09
CA LEU A 113 20.71 4.28 -15.32
C LEU A 113 19.83 5.51 -15.06
N ARG A 114 19.39 5.71 -13.81
CA ARG A 114 18.57 6.86 -13.36
C ARG A 114 17.26 7.02 -14.14
N ILE A 115 16.72 5.92 -14.65
CA ILE A 115 15.41 5.91 -15.30
C ILE A 115 14.34 6.05 -14.21
N PRO A 116 13.30 6.88 -14.38
CA PRO A 116 12.18 6.94 -13.43
C PRO A 116 11.55 5.55 -13.21
N ALA A 117 11.34 5.16 -11.96
CA ALA A 117 10.91 3.80 -11.60
C ALA A 117 9.65 3.32 -12.30
N ILE A 118 8.63 4.18 -12.39
CA ILE A 118 7.37 3.85 -13.08
C ILE A 118 7.64 3.56 -14.56
N VAL A 119 8.47 4.37 -15.24
CA VAL A 119 8.78 4.19 -16.66
C VAL A 119 9.57 2.91 -16.90
N ALA A 120 10.61 2.66 -16.10
CA ALA A 120 11.41 1.43 -16.19
C ALA A 120 10.53 0.19 -15.99
N THR A 121 9.67 0.21 -14.97
CA THR A 121 8.86 -0.95 -14.59
C THR A 121 7.63 -1.16 -15.46
N LEU A 122 7.09 -0.11 -16.09
CA LEU A 122 6.11 -0.26 -17.16
C LEU A 122 6.74 -0.90 -18.41
N GLY A 123 7.98 -0.52 -18.75
CA GLY A 123 8.72 -1.14 -19.84
C GLY A 123 9.00 -2.63 -19.57
N THR A 124 9.49 -2.95 -18.36
CA THR A 124 9.76 -4.34 -17.99
C THR A 124 8.51 -5.17 -17.75
N LEU A 125 7.37 -4.56 -17.40
CA LEU A 125 6.07 -5.25 -17.36
C LEU A 125 5.76 -5.90 -18.72
N GLY A 126 5.89 -5.12 -19.79
CA GLY A 126 5.70 -5.63 -21.16
C GLY A 126 6.74 -6.68 -21.52
N LEU A 127 8.00 -6.47 -21.16
CA LEU A 127 9.10 -7.40 -21.42
C LEU A 127 8.89 -8.77 -20.75
N TYR A 128 8.61 -8.79 -19.44
CA TYR A 128 8.43 -10.03 -18.67
C TYR A 128 7.17 -10.77 -19.10
N ARG A 129 6.09 -10.03 -19.39
CA ARG A 129 4.87 -10.63 -19.94
C ARG A 129 5.06 -11.18 -21.35
N GLY A 130 5.84 -10.49 -22.19
CA GLY A 130 6.24 -10.99 -23.50
C GLY A 130 7.09 -12.26 -23.39
N LEU A 131 8.10 -12.26 -22.51
CA LEU A 131 8.95 -13.42 -22.26
C LEU A 131 8.14 -14.63 -21.79
N MET A 132 7.18 -14.41 -20.89
CA MET A 132 6.24 -15.43 -20.43
C MET A 132 5.48 -16.07 -21.60
N LEU A 133 4.94 -15.28 -22.54
CA LEU A 133 4.23 -15.79 -23.72
C LEU A 133 5.15 -16.51 -24.70
N LEU A 134 6.37 -16.02 -24.89
CA LEU A 134 7.38 -16.65 -25.75
C LEU A 134 7.80 -18.01 -25.20
N MET A 135 7.96 -18.13 -23.88
CA MET A 135 8.30 -19.40 -23.22
C MET A 135 7.19 -20.44 -23.34
N THR A 136 5.92 -20.04 -23.31
CA THR A 136 4.78 -20.97 -23.38
C THR A 136 4.23 -21.18 -24.79
N GLY A 137 4.69 -20.40 -25.78
CA GLY A 137 4.08 -20.36 -27.11
C GLY A 137 2.61 -19.92 -27.07
N GLY A 138 2.22 -19.15 -26.05
CA GLY A 138 0.84 -18.75 -25.81
C GLY A 138 -0.09 -19.87 -25.33
N LYS A 139 0.44 -21.00 -24.83
CA LYS A 139 -0.36 -22.07 -24.21
C LYS A 139 -0.35 -21.96 -22.69
N TRP A 140 -1.38 -22.49 -22.05
CA TRP A 140 -1.39 -22.62 -20.59
C TRP A 140 -0.42 -23.74 -20.17
N ILE A 141 0.22 -23.56 -19.02
CA ILE A 141 1.00 -24.65 -18.43
C ILE A 141 0.07 -25.49 -17.57
N GLU A 142 -0.06 -26.75 -17.93
CA GLU A 142 -0.86 -27.75 -17.22
C GLU A 142 0.02 -28.92 -16.79
N GLY A 143 -0.57 -29.87 -16.05
CA GLY A 143 0.14 -31.09 -15.63
C GLY A 143 1.14 -30.90 -14.50
N LEU A 144 0.99 -29.85 -13.68
CA LEU A 144 1.89 -29.62 -12.55
C LEU A 144 1.82 -30.78 -11.53
N PRO A 145 2.97 -31.20 -10.97
CA PRO A 145 3.05 -32.38 -10.11
C PRO A 145 2.25 -32.20 -8.80
N ALA A 146 1.70 -33.30 -8.29
CA ALA A 146 0.94 -33.30 -7.03
C ALA A 146 1.77 -32.80 -5.83
N GLY A 147 3.09 -33.06 -5.83
CA GLY A 147 4.00 -32.55 -4.81
C GLY A 147 4.06 -31.02 -4.73
N LEU A 148 3.78 -30.31 -5.84
CA LEU A 148 3.62 -28.86 -5.81
C LEU A 148 2.32 -28.49 -5.08
N LYS A 149 1.18 -29.09 -5.46
CA LYS A 149 -0.13 -28.83 -4.84
C LYS A 149 -0.14 -29.07 -3.32
N SER A 150 0.56 -30.11 -2.85
CA SER A 150 0.68 -30.40 -1.42
C SER A 150 1.32 -29.28 -0.60
N LEU A 151 2.06 -28.36 -1.22
CA LEU A 151 2.61 -27.18 -0.52
C LEU A 151 1.54 -26.13 -0.17
N SER A 152 0.39 -26.16 -0.87
CA SER A 152 -0.76 -25.31 -0.62
C SER A 152 -1.86 -26.00 0.18
N GLU A 153 -1.77 -27.30 0.41
CA GLU A 153 -2.74 -28.04 1.21
C GLU A 153 -2.58 -27.72 2.71
N PRO A 154 -3.68 -27.49 3.45
CA PRO A 154 -3.63 -27.26 4.89
C PRO A 154 -3.08 -28.49 5.63
N VAL A 155 -2.08 -28.31 6.50
CA VAL A 155 -1.50 -29.41 7.29
C VAL A 155 -1.65 -29.16 8.78
N PHE A 156 -1.17 -28.02 9.27
CA PHE A 156 -1.14 -27.70 10.70
C PHE A 156 -1.96 -26.44 10.99
N LEU A 157 -2.89 -26.51 11.95
CA LEU A 157 -3.83 -25.42 12.30
C LEU A 157 -4.63 -24.89 11.10
N ASN A 158 -4.96 -25.74 10.13
CA ASN A 158 -5.58 -25.36 8.86
C ASN A 158 -4.77 -24.34 8.03
N VAL A 159 -3.44 -24.28 8.25
CA VAL A 159 -2.50 -23.45 7.49
C VAL A 159 -1.59 -24.36 6.66
N SER A 160 -1.38 -23.98 5.40
CA SER A 160 -0.52 -24.71 4.47
C SER A 160 0.97 -24.45 4.75
N PRO A 161 1.89 -25.32 4.29
CA PRO A 161 3.34 -25.07 4.37
C PRO A 161 3.74 -23.70 3.80
N LEU A 162 3.16 -23.31 2.66
CA LEU A 162 3.38 -21.98 2.08
C LEU A 162 2.77 -20.87 2.94
N GLY A 163 1.65 -21.11 3.62
CA GLY A 163 1.08 -20.16 4.59
C GLY A 163 2.01 -19.89 5.77
N TRP A 164 2.63 -20.94 6.31
CA TRP A 164 3.66 -20.79 7.34
C TRP A 164 4.88 -20.03 6.83
N LEU A 165 5.31 -20.27 5.58
CA LEU A 165 6.36 -19.49 4.94
C LEU A 165 5.99 -18.00 4.87
N VAL A 166 4.75 -17.64 4.48
CA VAL A 166 4.30 -16.23 4.46
C VAL A 166 4.36 -15.61 5.85
N ILE A 167 3.94 -16.32 6.90
CA ILE A 167 4.00 -15.83 8.29
C ILE A 167 5.46 -15.60 8.73
N VAL A 168 6.36 -16.54 8.42
CA VAL A 168 7.78 -16.42 8.74
C VAL A 168 8.41 -15.24 8.00
N LEU A 169 8.09 -15.05 6.72
CA LEU A 169 8.58 -13.92 5.93
C LEU A 169 8.05 -12.59 6.45
N LEU A 170 6.77 -12.53 6.86
CA LEU A 170 6.21 -11.34 7.50
C LEU A 170 6.94 -11.00 8.80
N ALA A 171 7.18 -11.99 9.66
CA ALA A 171 7.92 -11.79 10.90
C ALA A 171 9.37 -11.34 10.64
N ALA A 172 10.05 -11.97 9.68
CA ALA A 172 11.41 -11.63 9.28
C ALA A 172 11.49 -10.20 8.73
N MET A 173 10.56 -9.81 7.85
CA MET A 173 10.52 -8.47 7.26
C MET A 173 10.11 -7.40 8.27
N PHE A 174 9.18 -7.71 9.18
CA PHE A 174 8.82 -6.83 10.29
C PHE A 174 10.01 -6.56 11.20
N TRP A 175 10.75 -7.61 11.58
CA TRP A 175 11.96 -7.48 12.37
C TRP A 175 13.06 -6.72 11.62
N MET A 176 13.29 -7.06 10.34
CA MET A 176 14.26 -6.39 9.48
C MET A 176 13.98 -4.89 9.39
N LEU A 177 12.77 -4.49 9.00
CA LEU A 177 12.38 -3.09 8.82
C LEU A 177 12.33 -2.32 10.14
N GLY A 178 11.86 -2.94 11.22
CA GLY A 178 11.66 -2.28 12.51
C GLY A 178 12.90 -2.22 13.42
N ARG A 179 13.83 -3.19 13.31
CA ARG A 179 14.93 -3.35 14.28
C ARG A 179 16.33 -3.27 13.70
N THR A 180 16.53 -3.49 12.40
CA THR A 180 17.88 -3.51 11.81
C THR A 180 18.32 -2.19 11.18
N ALA A 181 19.63 -1.95 11.10
CA ALA A 181 20.20 -0.79 10.39
C ALA A 181 19.91 -0.86 8.87
N PHE A 182 19.88 -2.08 8.32
CA PHE A 182 19.51 -2.33 6.93
C PHE A 182 18.07 -1.86 6.65
N GLY A 183 17.12 -2.23 7.52
CA GLY A 183 15.73 -1.76 7.45
C GLY A 183 15.61 -0.24 7.49
N ARG A 184 16.28 0.41 8.45
CA ARG A 184 16.29 1.88 8.59
C ARG A 184 16.85 2.60 7.36
N SER A 185 17.73 1.96 6.59
CA SER A 185 18.30 2.53 5.37
C SER A 185 17.24 2.76 4.29
N PHE A 186 16.22 1.89 4.17
CA PHE A 186 15.11 2.09 3.23
C PHE A 186 14.28 3.33 3.60
N TYR A 187 13.99 3.50 4.89
CA TYR A 187 13.27 4.68 5.39
C TYR A 187 14.07 5.97 5.18
N ALA A 188 15.37 5.97 5.47
CA ALA A 188 16.23 7.15 5.30
C ALA A 188 16.33 7.57 3.83
N VAL A 189 16.53 6.61 2.91
CA VAL A 189 16.51 6.84 1.45
C VAL A 189 15.16 7.41 1.01
N GLY A 190 14.09 6.88 1.58
CA GLY A 190 12.73 7.31 1.36
C GLY A 190 12.40 8.72 1.80
N ASP A 191 12.94 9.15 2.93
CA ASP A 191 12.63 10.45 3.53
C ASP A 191 13.46 11.58 2.88
N ASN A 192 14.77 11.39 2.78
CA ASN A 192 15.64 12.36 2.11
C ASN A 192 16.82 11.67 1.42
N LEU A 193 16.76 11.63 0.08
CA LEU A 193 17.81 11.03 -0.74
C LEU A 193 19.17 11.70 -0.59
N GLN A 194 19.20 13.03 -0.47
CA GLN A 194 20.43 13.80 -0.35
C GLN A 194 20.99 13.66 1.07
N GLY A 195 20.11 13.74 2.09
CA GLY A 195 20.47 13.52 3.49
C GLY A 195 21.01 12.11 3.73
N ALA A 196 20.38 11.08 3.16
CA ALA A 196 20.85 9.70 3.27
C ALA A 196 22.26 9.52 2.68
N ARG A 197 22.57 10.18 1.55
CA ARG A 197 23.93 10.17 0.97
C ARG A 197 24.95 10.86 1.87
N GLN A 198 24.59 11.99 2.47
CA GLN A 198 25.47 12.71 3.40
C GLN A 198 25.75 11.90 4.68
N LEU A 199 24.81 11.04 5.08
CA LEU A 199 24.98 10.09 6.20
C LEU A 199 25.70 8.78 5.79
N GLY A 200 26.26 8.70 4.58
CA GLY A 200 27.03 7.54 4.12
C GLY A 200 26.19 6.33 3.68
N VAL A 201 24.87 6.46 3.57
CA VAL A 201 24.01 5.37 3.07
C VAL A 201 24.25 5.17 1.59
N ALA A 202 24.54 3.93 1.18
CA ALA A 202 24.72 3.54 -0.21
C ALA A 202 23.37 3.50 -0.96
N VAL A 203 22.80 4.68 -1.26
CA VAL A 203 21.45 4.86 -1.81
C VAL A 203 21.16 3.98 -3.02
N ASN A 204 22.11 3.86 -3.95
CA ASN A 204 21.93 3.04 -5.14
C ASN A 204 21.80 1.55 -4.80
N ARG A 205 22.62 1.04 -3.87
CA ARG A 205 22.53 -0.35 -3.39
C ARG A 205 21.20 -0.61 -2.69
N VAL A 206 20.76 0.32 -1.83
CA VAL A 206 19.47 0.21 -1.12
C VAL A 206 18.30 0.12 -2.11
N ARG A 207 18.29 0.95 -3.16
CA ARG A 207 17.26 0.87 -4.21
C ARG A 207 17.31 -0.45 -4.97
N ILE A 208 18.49 -0.92 -5.38
CA ILE A 208 18.63 -2.21 -6.09
C ILE A 208 18.11 -3.36 -5.22
N LEU A 209 18.48 -3.38 -3.94
CA LEU A 209 18.01 -4.38 -2.99
C LEU A 209 16.51 -4.29 -2.75
N ALA A 210 15.91 -3.09 -2.76
CA ALA A 210 14.45 -2.95 -2.64
C ALA A 210 13.72 -3.66 -3.78
N PHE A 211 14.14 -3.44 -5.03
CA PHE A 211 13.54 -4.13 -6.17
C PHE A 211 13.88 -5.63 -6.19
N GLY A 212 15.09 -6.03 -5.77
CA GLY A 212 15.46 -7.44 -5.63
C GLY A 212 14.58 -8.19 -4.62
N ILE A 213 14.32 -7.59 -3.45
CA ILE A 213 13.40 -8.13 -2.44
C ILE A 213 11.97 -8.21 -3.00
N ASN A 214 11.52 -7.20 -3.75
CA ASN A 214 10.22 -7.23 -4.42
C ASN A 214 10.11 -8.37 -5.43
N GLY A 215 11.13 -8.56 -6.26
CA GLY A 215 11.21 -9.67 -7.22
C GLY A 215 11.25 -11.04 -6.54
N MET A 216 11.94 -11.16 -5.40
CA MET A 216 11.94 -12.39 -4.59
C MET A 216 10.55 -12.69 -4.03
N MET A 217 9.85 -11.69 -3.48
CA MET A 217 8.47 -11.88 -3.01
C MET A 217 7.52 -12.23 -4.17
N ALA A 218 7.71 -11.63 -5.34
CA ALA A 218 6.96 -11.95 -6.55
C ALA A 218 7.20 -13.39 -7.03
N ALA A 219 8.43 -13.91 -6.90
CA ALA A 219 8.73 -15.32 -7.21
C ALA A 219 8.02 -16.28 -6.27
N ILE A 220 8.07 -16.01 -4.97
CA ILE A 220 7.35 -16.82 -3.97
C ILE A 220 5.84 -16.76 -4.24
N ALA A 221 5.31 -15.58 -4.59
CA ALA A 221 3.90 -15.42 -4.96
C ALA A 221 3.55 -16.24 -6.23
N GLY A 222 4.47 -16.36 -7.20
CA GLY A 222 4.31 -17.19 -8.39
C GLY A 222 4.29 -18.68 -8.07
N ILE A 223 5.14 -19.14 -7.15
CA ILE A 223 5.14 -20.51 -6.63
C ILE A 223 3.82 -20.80 -5.91
N VAL A 224 3.36 -19.88 -5.05
CA VAL A 224 2.07 -20.00 -4.35
C VAL A 224 0.91 -20.06 -5.35
N PHE A 225 0.91 -19.20 -6.37
CA PHE A 225 -0.11 -19.21 -7.41
C PHE A 225 -0.18 -20.56 -8.14
N ALA A 226 0.96 -21.06 -8.63
CA ALA A 226 1.03 -22.33 -9.34
C ALA A 226 0.64 -23.52 -8.44
N SER A 227 0.99 -23.47 -7.15
CA SER A 227 0.65 -24.47 -6.15
C SER A 227 -0.85 -24.50 -5.81
N GLN A 228 -1.50 -23.34 -5.68
CA GLN A 228 -2.93 -23.26 -5.35
C GLN A 228 -3.83 -23.65 -6.53
N ILE A 229 -3.46 -23.25 -7.75
CA ILE A 229 -4.33 -23.38 -8.93
C ILE A 229 -4.03 -24.68 -9.70
N GLY A 230 -2.78 -25.14 -9.70
CA GLY A 230 -2.36 -26.37 -10.38
C GLY A 230 -2.16 -26.23 -11.90
N PHE A 231 -2.29 -25.02 -12.43
CA PHE A 231 -1.97 -24.64 -13.81
C PHE A 231 -1.61 -23.15 -13.86
N VAL A 232 -0.98 -22.71 -14.96
CA VAL A 232 -0.53 -21.31 -15.14
C VAL A 232 -1.09 -20.73 -16.44
N PRO A 233 -2.12 -19.87 -16.36
CA PRO A 233 -2.65 -19.14 -17.52
C PRO A 233 -1.69 -18.10 -18.08
N ASN A 234 -1.90 -17.72 -19.35
CA ASN A 234 -1.12 -16.69 -20.04
C ASN A 234 -1.29 -15.25 -19.51
N GLN A 235 -2.22 -15.05 -18.57
CA GLN A 235 -2.48 -13.74 -17.95
C GLN A 235 -2.16 -13.75 -16.46
N THR A 236 -1.42 -14.76 -15.99
CA THR A 236 -1.03 -14.87 -14.58
C THR A 236 -0.33 -13.61 -14.11
N GLY A 237 -0.76 -13.09 -12.97
CA GLY A 237 -0.20 -11.89 -12.36
C GLY A 237 -0.78 -10.56 -12.88
N SER A 238 -1.62 -10.56 -13.91
CA SER A 238 -2.24 -9.35 -14.45
C SER A 238 -3.10 -8.63 -13.39
N GLY A 239 -2.87 -7.33 -13.19
CA GLY A 239 -3.65 -6.51 -12.25
C GLY A 239 -3.26 -6.69 -10.78
N LEU A 240 -2.45 -7.70 -10.44
CA LEU A 240 -1.95 -7.88 -9.08
C LEU A 240 -1.02 -6.74 -8.66
N GLU A 241 -0.31 -6.13 -9.62
CA GLU A 241 0.52 -4.96 -9.39
C GLU A 241 -0.27 -3.79 -8.77
N MET A 242 -1.45 -3.49 -9.32
CA MET A 242 -2.27 -2.39 -8.85
C MET A 242 -2.92 -2.74 -7.51
N LYS A 243 -3.38 -3.98 -7.33
CA LYS A 243 -3.92 -4.46 -6.05
C LYS A 243 -2.87 -4.40 -4.94
N ALA A 244 -1.61 -4.75 -5.21
CA ALA A 244 -0.52 -4.72 -4.24
C ALA A 244 -0.18 -3.28 -3.81
N ILE A 245 -0.08 -2.35 -4.75
CA ILE A 245 0.13 -0.92 -4.45
C ILE A 245 -1.05 -0.38 -3.62
N ALA A 246 -2.28 -0.71 -4.02
CA ALA A 246 -3.48 -0.26 -3.32
C ALA A 246 -3.55 -0.81 -1.89
N ALA A 247 -3.16 -2.08 -1.67
CA ALA A 247 -3.01 -2.68 -0.35
C ALA A 247 -1.99 -1.93 0.52
N CYS A 248 -0.82 -1.58 -0.03
CA CYS A 248 0.19 -0.80 0.67
C CYS A 248 -0.30 0.61 1.06
N VAL A 249 -0.97 1.31 0.13
CA VAL A 249 -1.52 2.66 0.37
C VAL A 249 -2.63 2.61 1.41
N LEU A 250 -3.55 1.65 1.30
CA LEU A 250 -4.60 1.43 2.30
C LEU A 250 -3.99 1.11 3.68
N GLY A 251 -2.92 0.30 3.70
CA GLY A 251 -2.10 0.01 4.87
C GLY A 251 -1.34 1.20 5.45
N GLY A 252 -1.38 2.36 4.79
CA GLY A 252 -0.80 3.61 5.27
C GLY A 252 0.66 3.84 4.86
N ILE A 253 1.17 3.12 3.85
CA ILE A 253 2.47 3.40 3.26
C ILE A 253 2.37 4.61 2.34
N SER A 254 3.28 5.56 2.49
CA SER A 254 3.31 6.76 1.67
C SER A 254 3.89 6.49 0.28
N LEU A 255 3.21 7.00 -0.76
CA LEU A 255 3.75 7.05 -2.13
C LEU A 255 4.98 7.99 -2.22
N LEU A 256 5.11 8.93 -1.29
CA LEU A 256 6.26 9.83 -1.18
C LEU A 256 7.44 9.19 -0.43
N GLY A 257 7.35 7.91 -0.06
CA GLY A 257 8.41 7.16 0.63
C GLY A 257 8.65 7.58 2.09
N GLY A 258 9.61 6.90 2.72
CA GLY A 258 10.12 7.23 4.06
C GLY A 258 9.19 6.95 5.23
N THR A 259 7.93 6.56 4.99
CA THR A 259 6.92 6.33 6.03
C THR A 259 6.00 5.16 5.67
N GLY A 260 5.70 4.31 6.65
CA GLY A 260 4.82 3.15 6.47
C GLY A 260 5.19 1.97 7.36
N SER A 261 4.27 1.01 7.48
CA SER A 261 4.47 -0.25 8.19
C SER A 261 4.10 -1.42 7.29
N ILE A 262 4.92 -2.48 7.35
CA ILE A 262 4.66 -3.72 6.62
C ILE A 262 3.43 -4.46 7.15
N LEU A 263 3.15 -4.38 8.47
CA LEU A 263 1.92 -4.93 9.04
C LEU A 263 0.71 -4.22 8.44
N GLY A 264 0.79 -2.90 8.27
CA GLY A 264 -0.24 -2.13 7.59
C GLY A 264 -0.49 -2.63 6.17
N ALA A 265 0.56 -2.84 5.38
CA ALA A 265 0.43 -3.34 4.00
C ALA A 265 -0.17 -4.74 3.92
N VAL A 266 0.25 -5.66 4.80
CA VAL A 266 -0.31 -7.01 4.88
C VAL A 266 -1.77 -7.00 5.30
N LEU A 267 -2.15 -6.18 6.29
CA LEU A 267 -3.54 -6.01 6.68
C LEU A 267 -4.36 -5.40 5.53
N GLY A 268 -3.79 -4.45 4.78
CA GLY A 268 -4.40 -3.93 3.55
C GLY A 268 -4.64 -5.02 2.50
N ALA A 269 -3.66 -5.90 2.27
CA ALA A 269 -3.78 -7.02 1.33
C ALA A 269 -4.84 -8.03 1.79
N TYR A 270 -4.85 -8.36 3.07
CA TYR A 270 -5.86 -9.24 3.66
C TYR A 270 -7.26 -8.63 3.51
N PHE A 271 -7.42 -7.33 3.80
CA PHE A 271 -8.68 -6.62 3.63
C PHE A 271 -9.18 -6.64 2.18
N LEU A 272 -8.32 -6.35 1.20
CA LEU A 272 -8.72 -6.40 -0.21
C LEU A 272 -9.14 -7.80 -0.65
N THR A 273 -8.44 -8.84 -0.18
CA THR A 273 -8.80 -10.24 -0.47
C THR A 273 -10.11 -10.64 0.23
N GLN A 274 -10.36 -10.11 1.42
CA GLN A 274 -11.59 -10.35 2.15
C GLN A 274 -12.80 -9.78 1.41
N ILE A 275 -12.65 -8.64 0.71
CA ILE A 275 -13.70 -8.12 -0.17
C ILE A 275 -14.04 -9.15 -1.25
N ASP A 276 -13.03 -9.68 -1.96
CA ASP A 276 -13.24 -10.71 -2.99
C ASP A 276 -13.97 -11.93 -2.41
N SER A 277 -13.60 -12.36 -1.19
CA SER A 277 -14.25 -13.49 -0.50
C SER A 277 -15.72 -13.22 -0.17
N VAL A 278 -16.07 -11.99 0.22
CA VAL A 278 -17.47 -11.58 0.46
C VAL A 278 -18.28 -11.62 -0.83
N LEU A 279 -17.74 -11.11 -1.94
CA LEU A 279 -18.44 -11.09 -3.23
C LEU A 279 -18.73 -12.50 -3.75
N VAL A 280 -17.80 -13.43 -3.53
CA VAL A 280 -18.00 -14.85 -3.83
C VAL A 280 -19.12 -15.44 -2.97
N LEU A 281 -19.17 -15.12 -1.67
CA LEU A 281 -20.25 -15.59 -0.79
C LEU A 281 -21.63 -15.04 -1.23
N LEU A 282 -21.67 -13.80 -1.71
CA LEU A 282 -22.87 -13.18 -2.29
C LEU A 282 -23.28 -13.78 -3.64
N ARG A 283 -22.53 -14.75 -4.16
CA ARG A 283 -22.75 -15.41 -5.46
C ARG A 283 -22.79 -14.40 -6.62
N LEU A 284 -22.06 -13.30 -6.50
CA LEU A 284 -21.94 -12.34 -7.59
C LEU A 284 -21.00 -12.89 -8.68
N PRO A 285 -21.31 -12.67 -9.96
CA PRO A 285 -20.42 -13.09 -11.05
C PRO A 285 -19.05 -12.42 -10.94
N ALA A 286 -17.99 -13.15 -11.30
CA ALA A 286 -16.59 -12.71 -11.10
C ALA A 286 -16.23 -11.38 -11.78
N TRP A 287 -16.91 -10.99 -12.87
CA TRP A 287 -16.67 -9.70 -13.53
C TRP A 287 -17.10 -8.48 -12.69
N TRP A 288 -17.89 -8.68 -11.64
CA TRP A 288 -18.21 -7.62 -10.66
C TRP A 288 -17.09 -7.38 -9.66
N ASN A 289 -16.15 -8.33 -9.50
CA ASN A 289 -15.16 -8.29 -8.44
C ASN A 289 -14.34 -7.00 -8.48
N ASP A 290 -13.76 -6.66 -9.63
CA ASP A 290 -12.90 -5.47 -9.74
C ASP A 290 -13.70 -4.16 -9.62
N PHE A 291 -14.95 -4.12 -10.10
CA PHE A 291 -15.81 -2.94 -9.96
C PHE A 291 -16.16 -2.68 -8.49
N ILE A 292 -16.63 -3.70 -7.77
CA ILE A 292 -17.04 -3.55 -6.38
C ILE A 292 -15.82 -3.37 -5.47
N ALA A 293 -14.73 -4.12 -5.69
CA ALA A 293 -13.49 -3.92 -4.96
C ALA A 293 -12.96 -2.50 -5.13
N GLY A 294 -12.98 -1.96 -6.36
CA GLY A 294 -12.61 -0.57 -6.64
C GLY A 294 -13.52 0.44 -5.94
N LEU A 295 -14.84 0.24 -5.98
CA LEU A 295 -15.81 1.13 -5.34
C LEU A 295 -15.68 1.12 -3.82
N VAL A 296 -15.55 -0.05 -3.20
CA VAL A 296 -15.32 -0.21 -1.75
C VAL A 296 -14.00 0.43 -1.34
N LEU A 297 -12.93 0.21 -2.10
CA LEU A 297 -11.62 0.82 -1.83
C LEU A 297 -11.70 2.34 -1.88
N LEU A 298 -12.33 2.91 -2.92
CA LEU A 298 -12.53 4.35 -3.02
C LEU A 298 -13.36 4.88 -1.84
N ALA A 299 -14.45 4.21 -1.49
CA ALA A 299 -15.29 4.60 -0.35
C ALA A 299 -14.50 4.62 0.96
N VAL A 300 -13.73 3.56 1.24
CA VAL A 300 -12.90 3.44 2.45
C VAL A 300 -11.81 4.51 2.46
N LEU A 301 -11.11 4.73 1.34
CA LEU A 301 -10.02 5.71 1.26
C LEU A 301 -10.53 7.15 1.39
N VAL A 302 -11.66 7.48 0.75
CA VAL A 302 -12.29 8.80 0.85
C VAL A 302 -12.80 9.03 2.27
N PHE A 303 -13.42 8.03 2.88
CA PHE A 303 -13.89 8.11 4.26
C PHE A 303 -12.72 8.30 5.23
N ASP A 304 -11.66 7.49 5.11
CA ASP A 304 -10.44 7.62 5.91
C ASP A 304 -9.78 9.00 5.70
N GLY A 305 -9.66 9.46 4.45
CA GLY A 305 -9.10 10.77 4.10
C GLY A 305 -9.90 11.94 4.66
N ARG A 306 -11.23 11.94 4.50
CA ARG A 306 -12.11 12.99 5.02
C ARG A 306 -12.14 13.00 6.54
N LEU A 307 -12.20 11.83 7.17
CA LEU A 307 -12.15 11.69 8.61
C LEU A 307 -10.85 12.29 9.17
N ARG A 308 -9.70 12.00 8.54
CA ARG A 308 -8.41 12.61 8.91
C ARG A 308 -8.42 14.13 8.81
N GLN A 309 -8.90 14.68 7.69
CA GLN A 309 -8.96 16.13 7.49
C GLN A 309 -9.85 16.81 8.52
N ALA A 310 -11.00 16.21 8.87
CA ALA A 310 -11.89 16.73 9.91
C ALA A 310 -11.21 16.74 11.29
N LEU A 311 -10.43 15.70 11.61
CA LEU A 311 -9.72 15.58 12.89
C LEU A 311 -8.52 16.50 12.99
N GLU A 312 -7.74 16.67 11.92
CA GLU A 312 -6.66 17.66 11.88
C GLU A 312 -7.20 19.07 12.11
N LYS A 313 -8.33 19.41 11.49
CA LYS A 313 -9.01 20.69 11.75
C LYS A 313 -9.41 20.82 13.21
N ASN A 314 -9.95 19.76 13.84
CA ASN A 314 -10.32 19.77 15.26
C ASN A 314 -9.10 19.87 16.20
N LEU A 315 -8.00 19.18 15.90
CA LEU A 315 -6.75 19.27 16.67
C LEU A 315 -6.10 20.65 16.54
N ARG A 316 -6.09 21.23 15.33
CA ARG A 316 -5.63 22.61 15.12
C ARG A 316 -6.49 23.58 15.93
N ARG A 317 -7.82 23.45 15.88
CA ARG A 317 -8.75 24.25 16.69
C ARG A 317 -8.47 24.14 18.20
N GLN A 318 -8.22 22.93 18.72
CA GLN A 318 -7.86 22.71 20.13
C GLN A 318 -6.51 23.35 20.51
N LYS A 319 -5.53 23.35 19.61
CA LYS A 319 -4.25 24.04 19.83
C LYS A 319 -4.47 25.56 19.86
N TYR A 320 -5.18 26.12 18.89
CA TYR A 320 -5.48 27.55 18.83
C TYR A 320 -6.31 28.04 20.03
N SER A 321 -7.28 27.26 20.51
CA SER A 321 -8.08 27.63 21.68
C SER A 321 -7.26 27.72 22.97
N ARG A 322 -6.22 26.88 23.13
CA ARG A 322 -5.29 26.96 24.26
C ARG A 322 -4.42 28.23 24.21
N PHE A 323 -4.00 28.66 23.02
CA PHE A 323 -3.25 29.91 22.87
C PHE A 323 -4.12 31.15 23.13
N LEU A 324 -5.37 31.15 22.66
CA LEU A 324 -6.31 32.25 22.90
C LEU A 324 -6.71 32.37 24.37
N ALA A 325 -6.87 31.25 25.09
CA ALA A 325 -7.16 31.25 26.52
C ALA A 325 -5.97 31.72 27.40
N ALA A 326 -4.74 31.65 26.88
CA ALA A 326 -3.53 32.08 27.59
C ALA A 326 -3.20 33.56 27.41
N THR A 327 -3.91 34.27 26.54
CA THR A 327 -3.71 35.71 26.33
C THR A 327 -4.66 36.47 27.27
N PRO A 328 -4.17 37.22 28.28
CA PRO A 328 -5.06 37.98 29.15
C PRO A 328 -5.86 39.00 28.33
N PRO A 329 -7.13 39.25 28.65
CA PRO A 329 -7.95 40.19 27.90
C PRO A 329 -7.30 41.58 27.92
N PRO A 330 -7.34 42.33 26.80
CA PRO A 330 -6.76 43.67 26.75
C PRO A 330 -7.42 44.53 27.83
N GLN A 331 -6.62 45.10 28.73
CA GLN A 331 -7.09 46.02 29.75
C GLN A 331 -7.81 47.18 29.06
N LYS A 332 -9.10 47.36 29.36
CA LYS A 332 -9.89 48.50 28.87
C LYS A 332 -9.18 49.78 29.30
N LYS A 333 -8.66 50.55 28.34
CA LYS A 333 -8.15 51.90 28.61
C LYS A 333 -9.27 52.72 29.28
N PRO A 334 -8.99 53.48 30.35
CA PRO A 334 -9.99 54.31 31.00
C PRO A 334 -10.61 55.26 29.98
N ALA A 335 -11.93 55.33 29.95
CA ALA A 335 -12.66 56.21 29.06
C ALA A 335 -12.23 57.67 29.30
N GLU A 336 -11.63 58.29 28.29
CA GLU A 336 -11.36 59.73 28.29
C GLU A 336 -12.68 60.48 28.48
N ARG A 337 -12.80 61.16 29.62
CA ARG A 337 -13.89 62.10 29.91
C ARG A 337 -13.86 63.17 28.82
N LYS A 338 -14.84 63.16 27.92
CA LYS A 338 -15.09 64.26 26.98
C LYS A 338 -15.31 65.55 27.78
N SER A 339 -14.32 66.43 27.75
CA SER A 339 -14.41 67.81 28.24
C SER A 339 -15.48 68.56 27.44
N GLN A 340 -16.49 69.06 28.15
CA GLN A 340 -17.51 69.98 27.63
C GLN A 340 -16.82 71.27 27.15
N GLN A 341 -16.97 71.61 25.86
CA GLN A 341 -16.67 72.96 25.35
C GLN A 341 -17.95 73.80 25.38
N PRO A 342 -17.91 75.05 25.89
CA PRO A 342 -19.07 75.93 25.88
C PRO A 342 -19.30 76.52 24.48
N LYS A 343 -20.55 76.49 24.03
CA LYS A 343 -21.02 77.18 22.82
C LYS A 343 -20.85 78.68 23.00
N ASN A 344 -20.02 79.31 22.17
CA ASN A 344 -19.95 80.77 22.10
C ASN A 344 -20.68 81.26 20.84
N THR A 345 -21.79 81.94 21.08
CA THR A 345 -22.59 82.71 20.13
C THR A 345 -21.88 84.01 19.78
N SER A 346 -21.63 84.29 18.49
CA SER A 346 -21.61 85.67 18.01
C SER A 346 -21.76 85.78 16.49
N ARG A 347 -22.71 86.64 16.13
CA ARG A 347 -23.10 87.17 14.83
C ARG A 347 -21.93 87.64 13.96
N ARG A 348 -22.06 87.48 12.63
CA ARG A 348 -22.03 88.62 11.70
C ARG A 348 -22.74 88.33 10.38
N LEU A 349 -23.41 89.36 9.91
CA LEU A 349 -24.33 89.43 8.78
C LEU A 349 -23.63 89.85 7.47
N SER A 350 -24.13 89.28 6.38
CA SER A 350 -24.54 89.93 5.12
C SER A 350 -23.54 90.19 3.97
N THR A 351 -24.17 90.13 2.78
CA THR A 351 -23.82 90.62 1.43
C THR A 351 -22.85 89.72 0.64
N GLY A 352 -23.08 89.35 -0.61
CA GLY A 352 -24.14 89.65 -1.58
C GLY A 352 -23.61 89.38 -3.01
N LYS A 353 -24.53 89.06 -3.93
CA LYS A 353 -24.45 89.19 -5.40
C LYS A 353 -23.57 88.23 -6.26
N LYS A 354 -24.32 87.46 -7.08
CA LYS A 354 -24.40 87.47 -8.57
C LYS A 354 -23.51 86.56 -9.44
N SER A 355 -24.25 85.96 -10.40
CA SER A 355 -23.91 85.47 -11.75
C SER A 355 -23.09 84.18 -11.83
N GLY A 356 -23.40 83.14 -12.61
CA GLY A 356 -24.28 83.01 -13.79
C GLY A 356 -23.45 82.97 -15.08
N VAL A 357 -23.57 81.86 -15.84
CA VAL A 357 -23.12 81.63 -17.25
C VAL A 357 -21.61 81.28 -17.35
N VAL A 358 -21.10 80.21 -17.97
CA VAL A 358 -21.52 79.19 -18.97
C VAL A 358 -21.10 77.80 -18.48
#